data_AF-A0A8S2Q9F5-F1
#
_entry.id   AF-A0A8S2Q9F5-F1
#
_cell.length_a   1.000
_cell.length_b   1.000
_cell.length_c   1.000
_cell.angle_alpha   90.00
_cell.angle_beta   90.00
_cell.angle_gamma   90.00
#
_symmetry.space_group_name_H-M   'P 1'
#
loop_
_entity.id
_entity.type
_entity.pdbx_description
1 polymer ?
#
loop_
_entity_poly.entity_id
_entity_poly.type
_entity_poly.pdbx_seq_one_letter_code
_entity_poly.pdbx_strand_id
1 'polypeptide(L)'
;MTEEYWIISVPGKSTPRQTYDDVGTLDSLVALSDDLARLDQYIEGVAKKLTQFFFHDILDDDRNRLAENLVLGPNGYDPIRYITEFQWDHAKYPTKQSLKNLSDIIAKVCY
;
A
#
# COMPACT_ATOMS: atom_id res chain seq x y z
N MET A 1 -15.89 -2.57 -15.58
CA MET A 1 -16.45 -2.17 -14.28
C MET A 1 -15.26 -1.62 -13.49
N THR A 2 -15.27 -0.34 -13.12
CA THR A 2 -14.21 0.25 -12.31
C THR A 2 -14.60 0.04 -10.86
N GLU A 3 -13.95 -0.91 -10.20
CA GLU A 3 -14.18 -1.20 -8.78
C GLU A 3 -13.47 -0.12 -7.95
N GLU A 4 -14.23 0.77 -7.32
CA GLU A 4 -13.71 1.82 -6.43
C GLU A 4 -13.86 1.40 -4.96
N TYR A 5 -12.78 1.54 -4.20
CA TYR A 5 -12.74 1.23 -2.76
C TYR A 5 -12.34 2.46 -1.97
N TRP A 6 -13.05 2.73 -0.88
CA TRP A 6 -12.77 3.84 0.03
C TRP A 6 -12.22 3.31 1.34
N ILE A 7 -10.98 3.69 1.69
CA ILE A 7 -10.39 3.42 2.99
C ILE A 7 -10.78 4.57 3.91
N ILE A 8 -11.57 4.29 4.94
CA ILE A 8 -11.96 5.27 5.96
C ILE A 8 -11.39 4.87 7.32
N SER A 9 -10.73 5.83 7.98
CA SER A 9 -10.33 5.69 9.38
C SER A 9 -11.30 6.48 10.24
N VAL A 10 -11.96 5.80 11.18
CA VAL A 10 -12.91 6.42 12.12
C VAL A 10 -12.25 6.42 13.50
N PRO A 11 -12.31 7.53 14.27
CA PRO A 11 -11.75 7.56 15.62
C PRO A 11 -12.42 6.50 16.50
N GLY A 12 -11.68 5.44 16.83
CA GLY A 12 -12.09 4.45 17.82
C GLY A 12 -12.00 5.04 19.22
N LYS A 13 -12.98 4.73 20.09
CA LYS A 13 -12.84 5.02 21.53
C LYS A 13 -11.57 4.35 22.05
N SER A 14 -10.77 5.12 22.79
CA SER A 14 -9.43 4.80 23.28
C SER A 14 -9.28 3.36 23.77
N THR A 15 -8.55 2.55 23.00
CA THR A 15 -7.93 1.29 23.47
C THR A 15 -6.49 1.58 23.95
N PRO A 16 -5.91 0.71 24.79
CA PRO A 16 -4.93 1.11 25.81
C PRO A 16 -3.59 1.54 25.24
N ARG A 17 -3.24 2.82 25.44
CA ARG A 17 -1.94 3.49 25.72
C ARG A 17 -0.63 3.09 25.01
N GLN A 18 -0.53 1.95 24.32
CA GLN A 18 0.71 1.47 23.68
C GLN A 18 0.85 1.86 22.20
N THR A 19 -0.17 2.45 21.58
CA THR A 19 -0.13 2.83 20.15
C THR A 19 0.52 4.20 19.91
N TYR A 20 0.76 5.00 20.96
CA TYR A 20 1.19 6.40 20.84
C TYR A 20 2.66 6.65 21.16
N ASP A 21 3.42 5.64 21.59
CA ASP A 21 4.77 5.86 22.14
C ASP A 21 5.85 6.10 21.07
N ASP A 22 5.61 5.72 19.80
CA ASP A 22 6.59 5.88 18.69
C ASP A 22 6.18 6.89 17.60
N VAL A 23 5.13 7.69 17.85
CA VAL A 23 4.81 8.85 17.00
C VAL A 23 5.60 10.03 17.59
N GLY A 24 6.71 10.41 16.95
CA GLY A 24 7.63 11.44 17.45
C GLY A 24 7.01 12.85 17.62
N THR A 25 7.77 13.91 17.31
CA THR A 25 7.23 15.27 17.40
C THR A 25 6.19 15.55 16.31
N LEU A 26 5.23 16.45 16.57
CA LEU A 26 4.21 16.86 15.59
C LEU A 26 4.82 17.30 14.26
N ASP A 27 5.92 18.06 14.28
CA ASP A 27 6.63 18.49 13.08
C ASP A 27 7.18 17.31 12.27
N SER A 28 7.66 16.27 12.95
CA SER A 28 8.12 15.04 12.28
C SER A 28 6.96 14.27 11.65
N LEU A 29 5.77 14.34 12.25
CA LEU A 29 4.56 13.69 11.73
C LEU A 29 4.03 14.42 10.50
N VAL A 30 4.05 15.77 10.50
CA VAL A 30 3.68 16.58 9.34
C VAL A 30 4.63 16.31 8.17
N ALA A 31 5.95 16.35 8.40
CA ALA A 31 6.93 16.04 7.37
C ALA A 31 6.76 14.61 6.82
N LEU A 32 6.53 13.64 7.69
CA LEU A 32 6.26 12.25 7.29
C LEU A 32 4.96 12.13 6.48
N SER A 33 3.92 12.88 6.83
CA SER A 33 2.65 12.89 6.09
C SER A 33 2.84 13.38 4.65
N ASP A 34 3.65 14.42 4.45
CA ASP A 34 3.96 14.94 3.12
C ASP A 34 4.80 13.94 2.30
N ASP A 35 5.79 13.30 2.95
CA ASP A 35 6.62 12.27 2.31
C ASP A 35 5.80 11.04 1.92
N LEU A 36 4.88 10.59 2.79
CA LEU A 36 3.95 9.50 2.51
C LEU A 36 3.00 9.85 1.35
N ALA A 37 2.47 11.08 1.31
CA ALA A 37 1.60 11.52 0.22
C ALA A 37 2.32 11.51 -1.14
N ARG A 38 3.60 11.93 -1.16
CA ARG A 38 4.42 11.88 -2.38
C ARG A 38 4.73 10.44 -2.80
N LEU A 39 5.06 9.59 -1.84
CA LEU A 39 5.34 8.17 -2.07
C LEU A 39 4.11 7.45 -2.61
N ASP A 40 2.92 7.74 -2.08
CA ASP A 40 1.64 7.19 -2.56
C ASP A 40 1.39 7.52 -4.04
N GLN A 41 1.52 8.80 -4.41
CA GLN A 41 1.40 9.23 -5.81
C GLN A 41 2.41 8.53 -6.74
N TYR A 42 3.63 8.31 -6.25
CA TYR A 42 4.66 7.61 -7.01
C TYR A 42 4.30 6.14 -7.21
N ILE A 43 3.92 5.43 -6.14
CA ILE A 43 3.54 4.01 -6.18
C ILE A 43 2.33 3.82 -7.09
N GLU A 44 1.31 4.66 -6.99
CA GLU A 44 0.15 4.62 -7.87
C GLU A 44 0.57 4.77 -9.34
N GLY A 45 1.49 5.69 -9.64
CA GLY A 45 2.04 5.89 -10.98
C GLY A 45 2.79 4.66 -11.51
N VAL A 46 3.62 4.02 -10.68
CA VAL A 46 4.34 2.79 -11.05
C VAL A 46 3.35 1.64 -11.26
N ALA A 47 2.38 1.46 -10.37
CA ALA A 47 1.35 0.42 -10.49
C ALA A 47 0.54 0.57 -11.78
N LYS A 48 0.07 1.79 -12.10
CA LYS A 48 -0.65 2.06 -13.36
C LYS A 48 0.19 1.78 -14.60
N LYS A 49 1.48 2.17 -14.59
CA LYS A 49 2.40 1.88 -15.69
C LYS A 49 2.63 0.39 -15.87
N LEU A 50 2.81 -0.36 -14.78
CA LEU A 50 2.94 -1.81 -14.84
C LEU A 50 1.67 -2.45 -15.40
N THR A 51 0.49 -2.08 -14.90
CA THR A 51 -0.78 -2.58 -15.43
C THR A 51 -0.94 -2.26 -16.92
N GLN A 52 -0.60 -1.05 -17.37
CA GLN A 52 -0.65 -0.66 -18.78
C GLN A 52 0.35 -1.43 -19.64
N PHE A 53 1.60 -1.61 -19.17
CA PHE A 53 2.63 -2.38 -19.87
C PHE A 53 2.24 -3.85 -20.01
N PHE A 54 1.80 -4.48 -18.91
CA PHE A 54 1.31 -5.86 -18.94
C PHE A 54 0.07 -6.01 -19.84
N PHE A 55 -0.81 -5.02 -19.85
CA PHE A 55 -2.01 -5.01 -20.69
C PHE A 55 -1.68 -4.87 -22.18
N HIS A 56 -0.79 -3.94 -22.53
CA HIS A 56 -0.48 -3.60 -23.92
C HIS A 56 0.57 -4.51 -24.55
N ASP A 57 1.70 -4.72 -23.87
CA ASP A 57 2.86 -5.39 -24.46
C ASP A 57 2.86 -6.92 -24.26
N ILE A 58 2.09 -7.43 -23.30
CA ILE A 58 2.08 -8.87 -22.95
C ILE A 58 0.74 -9.53 -23.29
N LEU A 59 -0.36 -8.79 -23.17
CA LEU A 59 -1.72 -9.34 -23.26
C LEU A 59 -2.48 -8.90 -24.53
N ASP A 60 -1.86 -8.17 -25.46
CA ASP A 60 -2.46 -7.70 -26.73
C ASP A 60 -3.86 -7.07 -26.52
N ASP A 61 -3.99 -6.17 -25.53
CA ASP A 61 -5.23 -5.48 -25.14
C ASP A 61 -6.38 -6.39 -24.60
N ASP A 62 -6.09 -7.63 -24.22
CA ASP A 62 -7.11 -8.56 -23.71
C ASP A 62 -7.37 -8.39 -22.19
N ARG A 63 -8.42 -7.64 -21.85
CA ARG A 63 -8.74 -7.25 -20.45
C ARG A 63 -9.10 -8.45 -19.57
N ASN A 64 -9.63 -9.51 -20.16
CA ASN A 64 -10.05 -10.68 -19.40
C ASN A 64 -8.84 -11.45 -18.85
N ARG A 65 -7.77 -11.55 -19.65
CA ARG A 65 -6.52 -12.18 -19.22
C ARG A 65 -5.78 -11.34 -18.19
N LEU A 66 -5.90 -10.01 -18.25
CA LEU A 66 -5.28 -9.12 -17.27
C LEU A 66 -5.83 -9.36 -15.85
N ALA A 67 -7.15 -9.49 -15.72
CA ALA A 67 -7.78 -9.74 -14.43
C ALA A 67 -7.39 -11.12 -13.84
N GLU A 68 -7.19 -12.12 -14.68
CA GLU A 68 -6.77 -13.48 -14.27
C GLU A 68 -5.28 -13.57 -13.92
N ASN A 69 -4.44 -12.73 -14.51
CA ASN A 69 -2.98 -12.72 -14.26
C ASN A 69 -2.56 -11.70 -13.19
N LEU A 70 -3.44 -10.76 -12.81
CA LEU A 70 -3.16 -9.77 -11.77
C LEU A 70 -3.40 -10.37 -10.38
N VAL A 71 -2.46 -11.19 -9.96
CA VAL A 71 -2.52 -11.91 -8.70
C VAL A 71 -1.59 -11.26 -7.67
N LEU A 72 -2.10 -10.97 -6.47
CA LEU A 72 -1.37 -10.24 -5.43
C LEU A 72 -0.91 -11.16 -4.29
N GLY A 73 0.34 -10.97 -3.87
CA GLY A 73 0.95 -11.66 -2.74
C GLY A 73 1.35 -13.12 -3.00
N PRO A 74 2.00 -13.77 -2.04
CA PRO A 74 2.54 -15.13 -2.18
C PRO A 74 1.45 -16.21 -2.32
N ASN A 75 0.23 -15.92 -1.86
CA ASN A 75 -0.89 -16.86 -1.85
C ASN A 75 -1.77 -16.76 -3.10
N GLY A 76 -1.46 -15.84 -3.99
CA GLY A 76 -2.22 -15.69 -5.22
C GLY A 76 -3.62 -15.10 -5.01
N TYR A 77 -3.76 -14.03 -4.24
CA TYR A 77 -5.06 -13.40 -4.01
C TYR A 77 -5.49 -12.49 -5.16
N ASP A 78 -6.77 -12.54 -5.50
CA ASP A 78 -7.39 -11.50 -6.31
C ASP A 78 -7.30 -10.14 -5.59
N PRO A 79 -7.21 -9.01 -6.33
CA PRO A 79 -7.12 -7.68 -5.72
C PRO A 79 -8.23 -7.39 -4.70
N ILE A 80 -9.45 -7.87 -4.96
CA ILE A 80 -10.60 -7.72 -4.07
C ILE A 80 -10.36 -8.44 -2.74
N ARG A 81 -9.96 -9.72 -2.80
CA ARG A 81 -9.68 -10.52 -1.60
C ARG A 81 -8.51 -9.95 -0.81
N TYR A 82 -7.49 -9.46 -1.52
CA TYR A 82 -6.33 -8.84 -0.89
C TYR A 82 -6.70 -7.59 -0.07
N ILE A 83 -7.60 -6.75 -0.58
CA ILE A 83 -8.07 -5.55 0.15
C ILE A 83 -8.98 -5.94 1.33
N THR A 84 -9.90 -6.88 1.13
CA THR A 84 -10.88 -7.26 2.18
C THR A 84 -10.26 -8.05 3.33
N GLU A 85 -9.22 -8.84 3.06
CA GLU A 85 -8.52 -9.68 4.04
C GLU A 85 -7.09 -9.19 4.30
N PHE A 86 -6.83 -7.89 4.08
CA PHE A 86 -5.50 -7.33 4.22
C PHE A 86 -4.94 -7.59 5.63
N GLN A 87 -3.75 -8.18 5.68
CA GLN A 87 -2.98 -8.35 6.90
C GLN A 87 -1.63 -7.67 6.76
N TRP A 88 -1.24 -6.94 7.79
CA TRP A 88 0.07 -6.31 7.82
C TRP A 88 1.17 -7.38 7.92
N ASP A 89 2.12 -7.35 6.99
CA ASP A 89 3.27 -8.23 7.03
C ASP A 89 4.29 -7.74 8.06
N HIS A 90 4.11 -8.19 9.31
CA HIS A 90 5.00 -7.85 10.42
C HIS A 90 6.43 -8.38 10.24
N ALA A 91 6.67 -9.35 9.35
CA ALA A 91 8.00 -9.88 9.08
C ALA A 91 8.77 -8.99 8.10
N LYS A 92 8.08 -8.49 7.07
CA LYS A 92 8.66 -7.59 6.06
C LYS A 92 8.68 -6.13 6.53
N TYR A 93 7.70 -5.71 7.31
CA TYR A 93 7.55 -4.34 7.81
C TYR A 93 7.32 -4.34 9.33
N PRO A 94 8.39 -4.40 10.14
CA PRO A 94 8.26 -4.54 11.59
C PRO A 94 7.67 -3.28 12.25
N THR A 95 6.53 -3.42 12.93
CA THR A 95 5.81 -2.31 13.59
C THR A 95 6.52 -1.72 14.82
N LYS A 96 7.65 -2.31 15.24
CA LYS A 96 8.53 -1.80 16.30
C LYS A 96 9.58 -0.80 15.80
N GLN A 97 9.64 -0.57 14.48
CA GLN A 97 10.55 0.42 13.90
C GLN A 97 9.86 1.77 13.78
N SER A 98 10.65 2.84 13.74
CA SER A 98 10.12 4.18 13.48
C SER A 98 9.38 4.23 12.14
N LEU A 99 8.32 5.03 12.07
CA LEU A 99 7.53 5.20 10.84
C LEU A 99 8.39 5.67 9.66
N LYS A 100 9.45 6.45 9.94
CA LYS A 100 10.42 6.89 8.94
C LYS A 100 11.22 5.73 8.34
N ASN A 101 11.66 4.78 9.18
CA ASN A 101 12.35 3.60 8.67
C ASN A 101 11.40 2.72 7.83
N LEU A 102 10.14 2.61 8.26
CA LEU A 102 9.12 1.89 7.49
C LEU A 102 8.87 2.54 6.12
N SER A 103 8.71 3.87 6.07
CA SER A 103 8.55 4.59 4.80
C SER A 103 9.76 4.41 3.88
N ASP A 104 10.98 4.45 4.43
CA ASP A 104 12.21 4.25 3.66
C ASP A 104 12.32 2.82 3.11
N ILE A 105 11.93 1.80 3.89
CA ILE A 105 11.90 0.41 3.42
C ILE A 105 10.89 0.25 2.28
N ILE A 106 9.70 0.83 2.40
CA ILE A 106 8.68 0.79 1.35
C ILE A 106 9.18 1.52 0.10
N ALA A 107 9.73 2.72 0.24
CA ALA A 107 10.29 3.49 -0.86
C ALA A 107 11.34 2.69 -1.64
N LYS A 108 12.26 2.03 -0.92
CA LYS A 108 13.31 1.19 -1.52
C LYS A 108 12.80 -0.01 -2.32
N VAL A 109 11.60 -0.51 -2.04
CA VAL A 109 11.01 -1.61 -2.82
C VAL A 109 10.43 -1.10 -4.14
N CYS A 110 10.07 0.19 -4.20
CA CYS A 110 9.47 0.81 -5.38
C CYS A 110 10.48 1.48 -6.32
N TYR A 111 11.71 1.74 -5.83
CA TYR A 111 12.87 2.15 -6.64
C TYR A 111 13.62 0.93 -7.19
#